data_AF-A0A844FK53-F1
#
_entry.id   AF-A0A844FK53-F1
#
_cell.length_a   1.000
_cell.length_b   1.000
_cell.length_c   1.000
_cell.angle_alpha   90.00
_cell.angle_beta   90.00
_cell.angle_gamma   90.00
#
_symmetry.space_group_name_H-M   'P 1'
#
loop_
_entity.id
_entity.type
_entity.pdbx_description
1 polymer ?
#
loop_
_entity_poly.entity_id
_entity_poly.type
_entity_poly.pdbx_seq_one_letter_code
_entity_poly.pdbx_strand_id
1 'polypeptide(L)'
;MIKMAKDLKERICIVGAGPSGLSAAYVLKYLDWETMNSFIRKDLLTWKKGTQEVWKELSYRLNKKPRLCTKINKVRREDDKVYVYTEFGREEYDKIIFTSPLQDLHLYVDVTEEEEELFSKIKYEDYKVFACTVENYPTISGYIPGNMMQSRAGHTMVYYHRWENEPEQIVTMYVLGDPQERVGVKEARQLVEEDLETLGMNLIDIVMHKSWRYFPHVNCDELKHGWYDKVEGMQGELGTYYAGEVMNFGNIDECVAYSKLLVNRFF
;
A
#
# COMPACT_ATOMS: atom_id res chain seq x y z
N MET A 1 -31.87 -11.28 10.33
CA MET A 1 -30.87 -11.99 9.51
C MET A 1 -30.02 -12.83 10.45
N ILE A 2 -30.00 -14.15 10.28
CA ILE A 2 -29.34 -15.09 11.19
C ILE A 2 -27.82 -14.92 11.02
N LYS A 3 -27.13 -14.40 12.05
CA LYS A 3 -25.67 -14.50 12.13
C LYS A 3 -25.34 -15.99 12.22
N MET A 4 -24.80 -16.59 11.16
CA MET A 4 -24.11 -17.87 11.31
C MET A 4 -22.94 -17.62 12.27
N ALA A 5 -22.94 -18.34 13.39
CA ALA A 5 -21.79 -18.37 14.28
C ALA A 5 -20.59 -18.92 13.49
N LYS A 6 -19.51 -18.14 13.37
CA LYS A 6 -18.23 -18.65 12.84
C LYS A 6 -17.82 -19.83 13.72
N ASP A 7 -17.68 -21.02 13.14
CA ASP A 7 -17.14 -22.17 13.86
C ASP A 7 -15.62 -21.94 14.05
N LEU A 8 -15.23 -21.64 15.28
CA LEU A 8 -13.83 -21.43 15.69
C LEU A 8 -12.96 -22.68 15.51
N LYS A 9 -13.52 -23.82 15.10
CA LYS A 9 -12.81 -25.06 14.77
C LYS A 9 -12.56 -25.27 13.26
N GLU A 10 -13.03 -24.38 12.39
CA GLU A 10 -12.76 -24.50 10.96
C GLU A 10 -11.27 -24.29 10.66
N ARG A 11 -10.64 -25.30 10.06
CA ARG A 11 -9.25 -25.24 9.60
C ARG A 11 -9.25 -24.92 8.11
N ILE A 12 -9.07 -23.65 7.77
CA ILE A 12 -8.98 -23.18 6.39
C ILE A 12 -7.52 -23.28 5.94
N CYS A 13 -7.25 -24.08 4.90
CA CYS A 13 -5.95 -24.13 4.24
C CYS A 13 -6.00 -23.27 2.98
N ILE A 14 -5.24 -22.18 2.96
CA ILE A 14 -5.09 -21.32 1.78
C ILE A 14 -3.71 -21.62 1.19
N VAL A 15 -3.68 -22.22 0.00
CA VAL A 15 -2.43 -22.50 -0.74
C VAL A 15 -2.31 -21.47 -1.86
N GLY A 16 -1.24 -20.69 -1.85
CA GLY A 16 -0.93 -19.70 -2.87
C GLY A 16 0.58 -19.58 -3.08
N ALA A 17 0.98 -19.30 -4.31
CA ALA A 17 2.37 -19.00 -4.66
C ALA A 17 2.55 -17.48 -4.63
N GLY A 18 3.43 -17.00 -3.77
CA GLY A 18 3.84 -15.60 -3.67
C GLY A 18 5.30 -15.51 -3.20
N PRO A 19 5.88 -14.30 -3.13
CA PRO A 19 7.21 -14.08 -2.56
C PRO A 19 7.33 -14.81 -1.21
N SER A 20 8.45 -15.50 -0.98
CA SER A 20 8.65 -16.31 0.23
C SER A 20 8.42 -15.48 1.49
N GLY A 21 7.51 -15.94 2.35
CA GLY A 21 7.18 -15.28 3.62
C GLY A 21 5.86 -14.50 3.62
N LEU A 22 5.26 -14.23 2.45
CA LEU A 22 3.92 -13.66 2.36
C LEU A 22 2.84 -14.74 2.46
N SER A 23 1.75 -14.42 3.14
CA SER A 23 0.59 -15.31 3.22
C SER A 23 -0.19 -15.31 1.91
N ALA A 24 -0.60 -16.52 1.50
CA ALA A 24 -1.50 -16.72 0.37
C ALA A 24 -2.82 -15.93 0.50
N ALA A 25 -3.24 -15.61 1.73
CA ALA A 25 -4.43 -14.79 1.97
C ALA A 25 -4.34 -13.42 1.27
N TYR A 26 -3.19 -12.73 1.34
CA TYR A 26 -3.02 -11.45 0.65
C TYR A 26 -2.93 -11.64 -0.86
N VAL A 27 -2.17 -12.64 -1.30
CA VAL A 27 -1.93 -12.89 -2.72
C VAL A 27 -3.23 -13.21 -3.45
N LEU A 28 -4.05 -14.12 -2.92
CA LEU A 28 -5.29 -14.53 -3.56
C LEU A 28 -6.43 -13.53 -3.38
N LYS A 29 -6.33 -12.62 -2.40
CA LYS A 29 -7.27 -11.50 -2.30
C LYS A 29 -7.03 -10.48 -3.41
N TYR A 30 -5.76 -10.20 -3.72
CA TYR A 30 -5.40 -9.30 -4.81
C TYR A 30 -5.48 -9.95 -6.20
N LEU A 31 -4.83 -11.11 -6.37
CA LEU A 31 -4.77 -11.87 -7.60
C LEU A 31 -5.71 -13.07 -7.51
N ASP A 32 -6.99 -12.79 -7.31
CA ASP A 32 -8.03 -13.81 -7.46
C ASP A 32 -8.09 -14.32 -8.92
N TRP A 33 -8.91 -15.35 -9.16
CA TRP A 33 -8.97 -15.98 -10.47
C TRP A 33 -9.37 -15.02 -11.59
N GLU A 34 -10.31 -14.11 -11.33
CA GLU A 34 -10.79 -13.16 -12.34
C GLU A 34 -9.72 -12.13 -12.64
N THR A 35 -9.13 -11.54 -11.60
CA THR A 35 -8.06 -10.54 -11.70
C THR A 35 -6.83 -11.12 -12.40
N MET A 36 -6.41 -12.33 -12.03
CA MET A 36 -5.31 -13.04 -12.69
C MET A 36 -5.58 -13.24 -14.19
N ASN A 37 -6.80 -13.65 -14.56
CA ASN A 37 -7.17 -13.79 -15.98
C ASN A 37 -7.14 -12.45 -16.72
N SER A 38 -7.55 -11.35 -16.08
CA SER A 38 -7.45 -10.00 -16.66
C SER A 38 -5.99 -9.60 -16.89
N PHE A 39 -5.07 -9.88 -15.95
CA PHE A 39 -3.63 -9.67 -16.14
C PHE A 39 -3.07 -10.49 -17.32
N ILE A 40 -3.42 -11.77 -17.41
CA ILE A 40 -2.98 -12.65 -18.51
C ILE A 40 -3.49 -12.14 -19.86
N ARG A 41 -4.74 -11.68 -19.92
CA ARG A 41 -5.37 -11.13 -21.12
C ARG A 41 -4.96 -9.68 -21.42
N LYS A 42 -4.18 -9.04 -20.53
CA LYS A 42 -3.82 -7.62 -20.58
C LYS A 42 -5.03 -6.69 -20.60
N ASP A 43 -6.13 -7.11 -19.99
CA ASP A 43 -7.33 -6.30 -19.79
C ASP A 43 -7.14 -5.41 -18.55
N LEU A 44 -6.34 -4.34 -18.74
CA LEU A 44 -5.86 -3.47 -17.67
C LEU A 44 -6.31 -2.03 -17.89
N LEU A 45 -6.88 -1.44 -16.84
CA LEU A 45 -7.33 -0.06 -16.86
C LEU A 45 -6.15 0.90 -16.65
N THR A 46 -6.07 1.91 -17.51
CA THR A 46 -5.19 3.07 -17.31
C THR A 46 -5.97 4.36 -17.54
N TRP A 47 -5.56 5.44 -16.85
CA TRP A 47 -6.16 6.75 -17.01
C TRP A 47 -5.16 7.67 -17.71
N LYS A 48 -5.58 8.33 -18.81
CA LYS A 48 -4.71 9.24 -19.58
C LYS A 48 -4.05 10.30 -18.70
N LYS A 49 -4.80 10.90 -17.77
CA LYS A 49 -4.33 11.92 -16.81
C LYS A 49 -3.65 11.34 -15.55
N GLY A 50 -3.45 10.03 -15.48
CA GLY A 50 -2.94 9.33 -14.31
C GLY A 50 -4.02 9.03 -13.26
N THR A 51 -3.73 8.06 -12.38
CA THR A 51 -4.66 7.62 -11.32
C THR A 51 -4.95 8.72 -10.29
N GLN A 52 -4.02 9.66 -10.09
CA GLN A 52 -4.20 10.79 -9.17
C GLN A 52 -5.41 11.67 -9.53
N GLU A 53 -5.75 11.79 -10.82
CA GLU A 53 -6.86 12.64 -11.27
C GLU A 53 -8.20 12.16 -10.71
N VAL A 54 -8.40 10.84 -10.59
CA VAL A 54 -9.62 10.26 -10.01
C VAL A 54 -9.88 10.82 -8.62
N TRP A 55 -8.84 10.91 -7.79
CA TRP A 55 -8.93 11.41 -6.42
C TRP A 55 -9.10 12.92 -6.34
N LYS A 56 -8.48 13.67 -7.27
CA LYS A 56 -8.68 15.13 -7.37
C LYS A 56 -10.14 15.45 -7.70
N GLU A 57 -10.70 14.76 -8.68
CA GLU A 57 -12.11 14.90 -9.07
C GLU A 57 -13.06 14.47 -7.95
N LEU A 58 -12.77 13.36 -7.27
CA LEU A 58 -13.55 12.93 -6.10
C LEU A 58 -13.54 14.00 -5.01
N SER A 59 -12.35 14.47 -4.63
CA SER A 59 -12.16 15.51 -3.61
C SER A 59 -12.89 16.81 -3.96
N TYR A 60 -12.87 17.22 -5.23
CA TYR A 60 -13.60 18.39 -5.71
C TYR A 60 -15.12 18.25 -5.55
N ARG A 61 -15.66 17.05 -5.83
CA ARG A 61 -17.11 16.76 -5.75
C ARG A 61 -17.62 16.56 -4.32
N LEU A 62 -16.77 16.21 -3.37
CA LEU A 62 -17.17 16.08 -1.96
C LEU A 62 -17.54 17.46 -1.40
N ASN A 63 -18.76 17.59 -0.87
CA ASN A 63 -19.28 18.84 -0.28
C ASN A 63 -18.46 19.32 0.95
N LYS A 64 -17.55 18.48 1.46
CA LYS A 64 -16.55 18.81 2.48
C LYS A 64 -15.17 18.40 1.95
N LYS A 65 -14.38 19.39 1.50
CA LYS A 65 -13.03 19.16 0.96
C LYS A 65 -12.06 18.70 2.06
N PRO A 66 -11.11 17.80 1.77
CA PRO A 66 -10.00 17.50 2.67
C PRO A 66 -9.23 18.76 3.05
N ARG A 67 -8.88 18.91 4.33
CA ARG A 67 -7.96 19.95 4.79
C ARG A 67 -6.52 19.50 4.53
N LEU A 68 -5.86 20.17 3.59
CA LEU A 68 -4.47 19.90 3.23
C LEU A 68 -3.51 20.73 4.09
N CYS A 69 -2.22 20.41 4.03
CA CYS A 69 -1.16 21.14 4.73
C CYS A 69 -1.44 21.32 6.23
N THR A 70 -2.05 20.31 6.86
CA THR A 70 -2.42 20.33 8.28
C THR A 70 -1.59 19.28 8.99
N LYS A 71 -0.65 19.70 9.84
CA LYS A 71 0.10 18.76 10.69
C LYS A 71 -0.73 18.41 11.92
N ILE A 72 -1.07 17.13 12.06
CA ILE A 72 -1.62 16.60 13.31
C ILE A 72 -0.46 16.41 14.27
N ASN A 73 -0.46 17.16 15.37
CA ASN A 73 0.58 17.08 16.40
C ASN A 73 0.24 16.02 17.45
N LYS A 74 -1.06 15.88 17.75
CA LYS A 74 -1.54 15.02 18.83
C LYS A 74 -3.03 14.72 18.62
N VAL A 75 -3.46 13.51 19.00
CA VAL A 75 -4.85 13.09 19.13
C VAL A 75 -5.04 12.52 20.54
N ARG A 76 -6.15 12.89 21.19
CA ARG A 76 -6.59 12.31 22.47
C ARG A 76 -8.00 11.77 22.35
N ARG A 77 -8.26 10.62 22.95
CA ARG A 77 -9.55 9.92 22.97
C ARG A 77 -9.96 9.72 24.42
N GLU A 78 -10.66 10.70 24.97
CA GLU A 78 -11.03 10.77 26.38
C GLU A 78 -12.47 11.30 26.52
N ASP A 79 -13.16 10.91 27.59
CA ASP A 79 -14.55 11.34 27.87
C ASP A 79 -15.53 11.16 26.69
N ASP A 80 -15.44 10.02 25.98
CA ASP A 80 -16.23 9.69 24.80
C ASP A 80 -16.11 10.70 23.63
N LYS A 81 -15.01 11.47 23.59
CA LYS A 81 -14.69 12.43 22.53
C LYS A 81 -13.30 12.19 21.97
N VAL A 82 -13.10 12.68 20.74
CA VAL A 82 -11.80 12.72 20.07
C VAL A 82 -11.34 14.18 19.93
N TYR A 83 -10.20 14.50 20.51
CA TYR A 83 -9.57 15.81 20.41
C TYR A 83 -8.36 15.77 19.48
N VAL A 84 -8.43 16.50 18.37
CA VAL A 84 -7.35 16.60 17.39
C VAL A 84 -6.64 17.94 17.57
N TYR A 85 -5.33 17.88 17.82
CA TYR A 85 -4.47 19.05 18.00
C TYR A 85 -3.65 19.28 16.75
N THR A 86 -3.80 20.45 16.17
CA THR A 86 -3.02 20.91 15.00
C THR A 86 -2.27 22.19 15.35
N GLU A 87 -1.54 22.74 14.40
CA GLU A 87 -0.96 24.08 14.53
C GLU A 87 -2.02 25.20 14.65
N PHE A 88 -3.27 24.94 14.24
CA PHE A 88 -4.38 25.90 14.28
C PHE A 88 -5.22 25.80 15.56
N GLY A 89 -4.91 24.86 16.45
CA GLY A 89 -5.60 24.67 17.72
C GLY A 89 -6.16 23.28 17.92
N ARG A 90 -7.09 23.16 18.88
CA ARG A 90 -7.77 21.91 19.24
C ARG A 90 -9.17 21.87 18.63
N GLU A 91 -9.51 20.77 18.00
CA GLU A 91 -10.83 20.48 17.47
C GLU A 91 -11.40 19.22 18.12
N GLU A 92 -12.72 19.19 18.33
CA GLU A 92 -13.43 18.09 18.99
C GLU A 92 -14.31 17.35 17.97
N TYR A 93 -14.33 16.02 18.08
CA TYR A 93 -15.08 15.11 17.22
C TYR A 93 -15.67 13.98 18.05
N ASP A 94 -16.74 13.35 17.54
CA ASP A 94 -17.33 12.15 18.16
C ASP A 94 -16.62 10.86 17.77
N LYS A 95 -16.03 10.83 16.57
CA LYS A 95 -15.41 9.64 15.97
C LYS A 95 -14.20 10.01 15.14
N ILE A 96 -13.25 9.09 15.00
CA ILE A 96 -12.09 9.21 14.13
C ILE A 96 -11.89 7.93 13.32
N ILE A 97 -11.50 8.08 12.04
CA ILE A 97 -11.16 6.98 11.16
C ILE A 97 -9.70 7.17 10.73
N PHE A 98 -8.85 6.20 11.05
CA PHE A 98 -7.46 6.19 10.59
C PHE A 98 -7.34 5.40 9.28
N THR A 99 -6.91 6.10 8.23
CA THR A 99 -6.45 5.50 6.96
C THR A 99 -4.94 5.68 6.76
N SER A 100 -4.25 6.24 7.75
CA SER A 100 -2.79 6.40 7.81
C SER A 100 -2.12 5.11 8.30
N PRO A 101 -0.79 4.97 8.16
CA PRO A 101 -0.06 3.81 8.68
C PRO A 101 -0.29 3.62 10.18
N LEU A 102 -0.92 2.52 10.57
CA LEU A 102 -1.33 2.28 11.96
C LEU A 102 -0.14 2.12 12.91
N GLN A 103 0.97 1.57 12.40
CA GLN A 103 2.21 1.41 13.16
C GLN A 103 2.86 2.73 13.58
N ASP A 104 2.44 3.87 12.99
CA ASP A 104 2.96 5.19 13.32
C ASP A 104 2.04 5.95 14.29
N LEU A 105 0.87 5.40 14.67
CA LEU A 105 -0.10 6.12 15.50
C LEU A 105 0.49 6.50 16.86
N HIS A 106 1.33 5.65 17.45
CA HIS A 106 1.99 5.91 18.74
C HIS A 106 2.79 7.23 18.78
N LEU A 107 3.19 7.76 17.62
CA LEU A 107 3.91 9.03 17.53
C LEU A 107 3.04 10.25 17.84
N TYR A 108 1.71 10.14 17.69
CA TYR A 108 0.80 11.28 17.80
C TYR A 108 -0.58 10.95 18.36
N VAL A 109 -0.92 9.70 18.62
CA VAL A 109 -2.20 9.25 19.18
C VAL A 109 -1.93 8.65 20.55
N ASP A 110 -2.89 8.78 21.46
CA ASP A 110 -2.90 8.06 22.74
C ASP A 110 -3.27 6.60 22.55
N VAL A 111 -2.39 5.86 21.89
CA VAL A 111 -2.56 4.42 21.67
C VAL A 111 -2.65 3.67 23.00
N THR A 112 -3.57 2.71 23.05
CA THR A 112 -3.69 1.73 24.13
C THR A 112 -2.56 0.70 24.05
N GLU A 113 -2.38 -0.08 25.12
CA GLU A 113 -1.40 -1.17 25.13
C GLU A 113 -1.68 -2.21 24.03
N GLU A 114 -2.96 -2.51 23.77
CA GLU A 114 -3.37 -3.46 22.72
C GLU A 114 -3.12 -2.92 21.31
N GLU A 115 -3.42 -1.64 21.06
CA GLU A 115 -3.07 -0.98 19.79
C GLU A 115 -1.55 -1.00 19.54
N GLU A 116 -0.74 -0.66 20.55
CA GLU A 116 0.72 -0.70 20.43
C GLU A 116 1.24 -2.12 20.15
N GLU A 117 0.72 -3.11 20.88
CA GLU A 117 1.11 -4.52 20.69
C GLU A 117 0.77 -5.01 19.27
N LEU A 118 -0.41 -4.67 18.76
CA LEU A 118 -0.85 -5.12 17.44
C LEU A 118 -0.17 -4.33 16.33
N PHE A 119 -0.13 -3.00 16.40
CA PHE A 119 0.35 -2.17 15.30
C PHE A 119 1.87 -2.23 15.14
N SER A 120 2.63 -2.48 16.21
CA SER A 120 4.09 -2.70 16.13
C SER A 120 4.49 -3.92 15.29
N LYS A 121 3.57 -4.87 15.05
CA LYS A 121 3.80 -6.07 14.23
C LYS A 121 3.66 -5.83 12.72
N ILE A 122 3.15 -4.66 12.32
CA ILE A 122 2.96 -4.32 10.91
C ILE A 122 4.31 -4.11 10.24
N LYS A 123 4.55 -4.89 9.20
CA LYS A 123 5.67 -4.77 8.26
C LYS A 123 5.22 -4.02 7.01
N TYR A 124 6.16 -3.61 6.18
CA TYR A 124 5.91 -3.03 4.88
C TYR A 124 7.08 -3.36 3.96
N GLU A 125 6.82 -3.30 2.66
CA GLU A 125 7.81 -3.42 1.61
C GLU A 125 8.47 -2.07 1.32
N ASP A 126 9.77 -2.09 1.05
CA ASP A 126 10.51 -0.92 0.59
C ASP A 126 10.49 -0.87 -0.94
N TYR A 127 9.45 -0.22 -1.48
CA TYR A 127 9.20 -0.16 -2.91
C TYR A 127 9.72 1.14 -3.51
N LYS A 128 10.63 1.03 -4.47
CA LYS A 128 11.29 2.17 -5.11
C LYS A 128 10.86 2.29 -6.56
N VAL A 129 10.62 3.52 -6.98
CA VAL A 129 10.31 3.87 -8.37
C VAL A 129 11.31 4.90 -8.85
N PHE A 130 11.92 4.63 -10.00
CA PHE A 130 12.79 5.56 -10.70
C PHE A 130 12.13 5.95 -12.01
N ALA A 131 11.98 7.24 -12.27
CA ALA A 131 11.53 7.76 -13.56
C ALA A 131 12.78 8.15 -14.35
N CYS A 132 12.98 7.48 -15.49
CA CYS A 132 14.16 7.61 -16.31
C CYS A 132 13.79 8.15 -17.69
N THR A 133 14.65 8.98 -18.26
CA THR A 133 14.68 9.25 -19.70
C THR A 133 15.83 8.47 -20.30
N VAL A 134 15.63 7.86 -21.46
CA VAL A 134 16.57 6.91 -22.05
C VAL A 134 16.69 7.13 -23.55
N GLU A 135 17.88 6.92 -24.11
CA GLU A 135 18.02 6.60 -25.53
C GLU A 135 17.68 5.11 -25.75
N ASN A 136 17.45 4.73 -27.00
CA ASN A 136 16.93 3.39 -27.36
C ASN A 136 15.61 3.08 -26.63
N TYR A 137 14.64 3.99 -26.77
CA TYR A 137 13.35 3.93 -26.10
C TYR A 137 12.64 2.58 -26.31
N PRO A 138 12.07 1.96 -25.25
CA PRO A 138 11.43 0.65 -25.36
C PRO A 138 10.13 0.74 -26.17
N THR A 139 9.80 -0.35 -26.87
CA THR A 139 8.54 -0.46 -27.62
C THR A 139 7.42 -1.12 -26.81
N ILE A 140 7.75 -1.73 -25.67
CA ILE A 140 6.83 -2.44 -24.78
C ILE A 140 7.36 -2.41 -23.34
N SER A 141 6.46 -2.55 -22.36
CA SER A 141 6.84 -2.80 -20.97
C SER A 141 7.50 -4.17 -20.81
N GLY A 142 8.42 -4.30 -19.86
CA GLY A 142 9.11 -5.55 -19.59
C GLY A 142 9.00 -5.99 -18.15
N TYR A 143 8.87 -7.31 -17.97
CA TYR A 143 9.01 -7.98 -16.69
C TYR A 143 10.31 -8.77 -16.71
N ILE A 144 11.05 -8.77 -15.60
CA ILE A 144 12.33 -9.43 -15.45
C ILE A 144 12.21 -10.45 -14.30
N PRO A 145 11.62 -11.64 -14.53
CA PRO A 145 11.41 -12.63 -13.47
C PRO A 145 12.70 -13.03 -12.73
N GLY A 146 13.84 -13.02 -13.41
CA GLY A 146 15.14 -13.27 -12.80
C GLY A 146 15.53 -12.27 -11.71
N ASN A 147 14.96 -11.07 -11.71
CA ASN A 147 15.17 -10.05 -10.67
C ASN A 147 14.08 -10.07 -9.59
N MET A 148 13.09 -10.97 -9.67
CA MET A 148 12.01 -11.11 -8.67
C MET A 148 12.34 -12.15 -7.59
N MET A 149 13.64 -12.38 -7.35
CA MET A 149 14.15 -13.28 -6.32
C MET A 149 14.77 -12.45 -5.20
N GLN A 150 14.69 -12.94 -3.95
CA GLN A 150 15.25 -12.22 -2.81
C GLN A 150 16.75 -11.93 -2.97
N SER A 151 17.52 -12.87 -3.52
CA SER A 151 18.96 -12.70 -3.82
C SER A 151 19.27 -11.65 -4.89
N ARG A 152 18.24 -11.04 -5.49
CA ARG A 152 18.33 -10.01 -6.53
C ARG A 152 17.61 -8.73 -6.10
N ALA A 153 17.32 -8.58 -4.80
CA ALA A 153 16.73 -7.37 -4.27
C ALA A 153 17.54 -6.13 -4.67
N GLY A 154 16.85 -5.02 -4.93
CA GLY A 154 17.48 -3.80 -5.44
C GLY A 154 17.54 -3.70 -6.97
N HIS A 155 17.42 -4.80 -7.70
CA HIS A 155 17.33 -4.78 -9.16
C HIS A 155 15.91 -4.43 -9.65
N THR A 156 15.85 -3.91 -10.88
CA THR A 156 14.61 -3.66 -11.61
C THR A 156 13.88 -4.97 -11.84
N MET A 157 12.65 -5.06 -11.33
CA MET A 157 11.76 -6.20 -11.58
C MET A 157 10.89 -5.98 -12.81
N VAL A 158 10.43 -4.74 -12.99
CA VAL A 158 9.51 -4.34 -14.05
C VAL A 158 9.88 -2.94 -14.51
N TYR A 159 9.73 -2.66 -15.79
CA TYR A 159 9.70 -1.30 -16.30
C TYR A 159 8.43 -1.05 -17.11
N TYR A 160 7.87 0.15 -16.99
CA TYR A 160 6.62 0.53 -17.64
C TYR A 160 6.86 1.55 -18.75
N HIS A 161 6.60 1.09 -19.98
CA HIS A 161 6.48 1.90 -21.18
C HIS A 161 5.04 2.40 -21.30
N ARG A 162 4.85 3.71 -21.07
CA ARG A 162 3.51 4.31 -21.00
C ARG A 162 3.09 5.05 -22.27
N TRP A 163 4.01 5.80 -22.87
CA TRP A 163 3.70 6.77 -23.91
C TRP A 163 4.25 6.29 -25.25
N GLU A 164 3.39 5.59 -25.99
CA GLU A 164 3.75 5.02 -27.29
C GLU A 164 4.12 6.11 -28.30
N ASN A 165 5.23 5.91 -29.02
CA ASN A 165 5.76 6.85 -30.02
C ASN A 165 6.19 8.23 -29.48
N GLU A 166 6.40 8.37 -28.17
CA GLU A 166 6.94 9.58 -27.54
C GLU A 166 8.28 9.27 -26.84
N PRO A 167 9.39 9.11 -27.58
CA PRO A 167 10.66 8.59 -27.03
C PRO A 167 11.33 9.51 -26.00
N GLU A 168 10.94 10.78 -25.95
CA GLU A 168 11.42 11.75 -24.96
C GLU A 168 10.71 11.61 -23.59
N GLN A 169 9.69 10.75 -23.51
CA GLN A 169 8.93 10.55 -22.28
C GLN A 169 9.67 9.64 -21.30
N ILE A 170 9.20 9.66 -20.05
CA ILE A 170 9.75 8.80 -19.00
C ILE A 170 9.40 7.31 -19.21
N VAL A 171 10.35 6.46 -18.83
CA VAL A 171 10.15 5.04 -18.53
C VAL A 171 10.30 4.88 -17.02
N THR A 172 9.34 4.24 -16.37
CA THR A 172 9.40 4.04 -14.92
C THR A 172 9.92 2.65 -14.58
N MET A 173 10.97 2.58 -13.79
CA MET A 173 11.62 1.36 -13.29
C MET A 173 11.10 1.06 -11.88
N TYR A 174 10.69 -0.19 -11.64
CA TYR A 174 10.14 -0.64 -10.37
C TYR A 174 11.10 -1.62 -9.70
N VAL A 175 11.44 -1.31 -8.45
CA VAL A 175 12.45 -2.00 -7.67
C VAL A 175 11.87 -2.35 -6.30
N LEU A 176 12.07 -3.58 -5.86
CA LEU A 176 11.82 -3.97 -4.47
C LEU A 176 13.16 -4.05 -3.74
N GLY A 177 13.29 -3.35 -2.61
CA GLY A 177 14.41 -3.56 -1.70
C GLY A 177 14.21 -4.83 -0.87
N ASP A 178 15.27 -5.32 -0.23
CA ASP A 178 15.16 -6.30 0.85
C ASP A 178 15.13 -5.53 2.19
N PRO A 179 14.07 -5.66 3.01
CA PRO A 179 14.03 -5.05 4.35
C PRO A 179 15.14 -5.52 5.30
N GLN A 180 15.69 -6.73 5.10
CA GLN A 180 16.77 -7.32 5.90
C GLN A 180 18.15 -6.82 5.44
N GLU A 181 18.40 -6.79 4.13
CA GLU A 181 19.67 -6.30 3.57
C GLU A 181 19.71 -4.77 3.45
N ARG A 182 18.55 -4.12 3.57
CA ARG A 182 18.35 -2.65 3.50
C ARG A 182 19.04 -2.03 2.30
N VAL A 183 18.77 -2.56 1.11
CA VAL A 183 19.28 -1.99 -0.15
C VAL A 183 18.83 -0.53 -0.25
N GLY A 184 19.79 0.36 -0.02
CA GLY A 184 19.56 1.79 0.06
C GLY A 184 19.23 2.38 -1.32
N VAL A 185 18.67 3.59 -1.34
CA VAL A 185 18.32 4.28 -2.60
C VAL A 185 19.54 4.44 -3.52
N LYS A 186 20.73 4.68 -2.97
CA LYS A 186 21.97 4.84 -3.76
C LYS A 186 22.38 3.55 -4.46
N GLU A 187 22.33 2.43 -3.75
CA GLU A 187 22.65 1.11 -4.30
C GLU A 187 21.60 0.69 -5.33
N ALA A 188 20.31 0.80 -5.00
CA ALA A 188 19.23 0.55 -5.95
C ALA A 188 19.35 1.41 -7.21
N ARG A 189 19.78 2.68 -7.08
CA ARG A 189 20.03 3.54 -8.25
C ARG A 189 21.12 2.97 -9.14
N GLN A 190 22.25 2.57 -8.56
CA GLN A 190 23.36 1.98 -9.32
C GLN A 190 22.90 0.69 -10.05
N LEU A 191 22.17 -0.18 -9.36
CA LEU A 191 21.63 -1.40 -9.97
C LEU A 191 20.64 -1.10 -11.11
N VAL A 192 19.82 -0.05 -10.99
CA VAL A 192 18.94 0.40 -12.08
C VAL A 192 19.74 0.90 -13.29
N GLU A 193 20.84 1.62 -13.06
CA GLU A 193 21.75 2.07 -14.14
C GLU A 193 22.35 0.86 -14.87
N GLU A 194 22.85 -0.14 -14.13
CA GLU A 194 23.39 -1.40 -14.67
C GLU A 194 22.32 -2.26 -15.39
N ASP A 195 21.10 -2.31 -14.85
CA ASP A 195 19.98 -3.03 -15.46
C ASP A 195 19.54 -2.37 -16.77
N LEU A 196 19.52 -1.03 -16.83
CA LEU A 196 19.19 -0.28 -18.05
C LEU A 196 20.19 -0.59 -19.18
N GLU A 197 21.49 -0.57 -18.88
CA GLU A 197 22.54 -0.96 -19.82
C GLU A 197 22.35 -2.40 -20.33
N THR A 198 22.06 -3.33 -19.41
CA THR A 198 21.80 -4.74 -19.75
C THR A 198 20.57 -4.90 -20.65
N LEU A 199 19.58 -4.03 -20.49
CA LEU A 199 18.36 -3.99 -21.31
C LEU A 199 18.57 -3.24 -22.65
N GLY A 200 19.75 -2.68 -22.89
CA GLY A 200 20.07 -1.91 -24.10
C GLY A 200 19.46 -0.51 -24.14
N MET A 201 18.97 -0.02 -23.00
CA MET A 201 18.43 1.33 -22.83
C MET A 201 19.53 2.23 -22.27
N ASN A 202 20.02 3.19 -23.05
CA ASN A 202 21.07 4.09 -22.54
C ASN A 202 20.42 5.16 -21.66
N LEU A 203 20.82 5.24 -20.39
CA LEU A 203 20.28 6.27 -19.50
C LEU A 203 20.71 7.67 -19.94
N ILE A 204 19.74 8.57 -20.11
CA ILE A 204 19.99 10.01 -20.28
C ILE A 204 19.97 10.69 -18.90
N ASP A 205 18.87 10.52 -18.16
CA ASP A 205 18.71 11.06 -16.81
C ASP A 205 17.69 10.29 -15.98
N ILE A 206 17.88 10.30 -14.66
CA ILE A 206 16.88 9.89 -13.67
C ILE A 206 16.21 11.14 -13.14
N VAL A 207 15.11 11.53 -13.78
CA VAL A 207 14.41 12.80 -13.52
C VAL A 207 13.76 12.83 -12.13
N MET A 208 13.40 11.66 -11.59
CA MET A 208 12.78 11.54 -10.27
C MET A 208 13.01 10.15 -9.69
N HIS A 209 13.13 10.08 -8.37
CA HIS A 209 13.00 8.83 -7.64
C HIS A 209 12.03 9.01 -6.47
N LYS A 210 11.38 7.92 -6.07
CA LYS A 210 10.55 7.88 -4.87
C LYS A 210 10.63 6.51 -4.21
N SER A 211 10.80 6.50 -2.90
CA SER A 211 10.66 5.31 -2.06
C SER A 211 9.35 5.36 -1.30
N TRP A 212 8.67 4.22 -1.27
CA TRP A 212 7.36 4.03 -0.66
C TRP A 212 7.45 2.96 0.42
N ARG A 213 6.89 3.26 1.60
CA ARG A 213 6.45 2.24 2.53
C ARG A 213 5.20 1.62 1.94
N TYR A 214 5.36 0.51 1.24
CA TYR A 214 4.33 -0.07 0.40
C TYR A 214 3.80 -1.37 1.01
N PHE A 215 2.52 -1.68 0.76
CA PHE A 215 1.89 -2.92 1.18
C PHE A 215 2.11 -3.24 2.67
N PRO A 216 1.56 -2.44 3.60
CA PRO A 216 1.63 -2.76 5.02
C PRO A 216 0.86 -4.06 5.31
N HIS A 217 1.50 -5.00 6.00
CA HIS A 217 0.95 -6.33 6.27
C HIS A 217 1.59 -6.94 7.53
N VAL A 218 1.02 -8.04 8.03
CA VAL A 218 1.63 -8.85 9.10
C VAL A 218 2.07 -10.20 8.56
N ASN A 219 3.06 -10.83 9.23
CA ASN A 219 3.59 -12.13 8.80
C ASN A 219 2.56 -13.27 8.97
N CYS A 220 2.92 -14.46 8.49
CA CYS A 220 2.04 -15.63 8.57
C CYS A 220 1.72 -16.07 10.01
N ASP A 221 2.64 -15.87 10.95
CA ASP A 221 2.42 -16.23 12.35
C ASP A 221 1.37 -15.31 12.99
N GLU A 222 1.47 -14.00 12.81
CA GLU A 222 0.48 -13.04 13.33
C GLU A 222 -0.90 -13.25 12.71
N LEU A 223 -0.96 -13.53 11.40
CA LEU A 223 -2.20 -13.95 10.73
C LEU A 223 -2.83 -15.16 11.41
N LYS A 224 -2.02 -16.21 11.64
CA LYS A 224 -2.47 -17.45 12.28
C LYS A 224 -2.94 -17.22 13.72
N HIS A 225 -2.35 -16.27 14.44
CA HIS A 225 -2.74 -15.90 15.80
C HIS A 225 -3.86 -14.83 15.84
N GLY A 226 -4.56 -14.62 14.72
CA GLY A 226 -5.79 -13.85 14.66
C GLY A 226 -5.59 -12.34 14.72
N TRP A 227 -4.47 -11.81 14.23
CA TRP A 227 -4.19 -10.36 14.25
C TRP A 227 -5.35 -9.53 13.69
N TYR A 228 -5.90 -9.92 12.53
CA TYR A 228 -7.04 -9.24 11.93
C TYR A 228 -8.32 -9.34 12.75
N ASP A 229 -8.61 -10.50 13.35
CA ASP A 229 -9.79 -10.66 14.19
C ASP A 229 -9.71 -9.75 15.43
N LYS A 230 -8.49 -9.58 16.00
CA LYS A 230 -8.25 -8.66 17.12
C LYS A 230 -8.44 -7.20 16.70
N VAL A 231 -7.80 -6.76 15.61
CA VAL A 231 -7.92 -5.37 15.13
C VAL A 231 -9.34 -5.04 14.65
N GLU A 232 -10.03 -5.98 14.01
CA GLU A 232 -11.45 -5.82 13.67
C GLU A 232 -12.36 -5.81 14.91
N GLY A 233 -11.97 -6.49 15.99
CA GLY A 233 -12.64 -6.45 17.29
C GLY A 233 -12.60 -5.06 17.94
N MET A 234 -11.52 -4.31 17.73
CA MET A 234 -11.34 -2.95 18.26
C MET A 234 -12.12 -1.86 17.50
N GLN A 235 -12.85 -2.20 16.43
CA GLN A 235 -13.59 -1.19 15.64
C GLN A 235 -14.70 -0.55 16.48
N GLY A 236 -14.60 0.77 16.66
CA GLY A 236 -15.52 1.59 17.43
C GLY A 236 -15.08 1.88 18.87
N GLU A 237 -14.03 1.21 19.35
CA GLU A 237 -13.48 1.48 20.68
C GLU A 237 -12.90 2.89 20.76
N LEU A 238 -13.22 3.61 21.84
CA LEU A 238 -12.82 5.01 22.03
C LEU A 238 -13.22 5.92 20.84
N GLY A 239 -14.33 5.60 20.17
CA GLY A 239 -14.78 6.32 18.97
C GLY A 239 -13.85 6.15 17.75
N THR A 240 -12.99 5.13 17.75
CA THR A 240 -11.93 4.93 16.74
C THR A 240 -12.27 3.84 15.75
N TYR A 241 -11.95 4.05 14.48
CA TYR A 241 -12.07 3.05 13.43
C TYR A 241 -10.79 2.98 12.60
N TYR A 242 -10.42 1.78 12.16
CA TYR A 242 -9.20 1.53 11.40
C TYR A 242 -9.54 1.10 9.98
N ALA A 243 -8.87 1.69 9.00
CA ALA A 243 -9.02 1.42 7.57
C ALA A 243 -7.67 1.60 6.86
N GLY A 244 -7.69 1.76 5.53
CA GLY A 244 -6.49 1.86 4.72
C GLY A 244 -5.92 0.50 4.33
N GLU A 245 -4.72 0.50 3.76
CA GLU A 245 -4.12 -0.67 3.11
C GLU A 245 -4.00 -1.88 4.03
N VAL A 246 -3.56 -1.66 5.28
CA VAL A 246 -3.30 -2.76 6.22
C VAL A 246 -4.55 -3.54 6.58
N MET A 247 -5.72 -2.88 6.57
CA MET A 247 -7.01 -3.52 6.86
C MET A 247 -7.58 -4.29 5.66
N ASN A 248 -6.91 -4.21 4.50
CA ASN A 248 -7.31 -4.94 3.31
C ASN A 248 -6.11 -5.36 2.46
N PHE A 249 -5.80 -4.64 1.38
CA PHE A 249 -4.63 -4.86 0.54
C PHE A 249 -4.13 -3.54 -0.06
N GLY A 250 -2.84 -3.48 -0.39
CA GLY A 250 -2.15 -2.30 -0.93
C GLY A 250 -2.48 -1.96 -2.40
N ASN A 251 -3.76 -1.97 -2.77
CA ASN A 251 -4.23 -1.49 -4.06
C ASN A 251 -5.43 -0.53 -3.89
N ILE A 252 -5.69 0.27 -4.93
CA ILE A 252 -6.73 1.31 -4.91
C ILE A 252 -8.12 0.73 -4.65
N ASP A 253 -8.51 -0.32 -5.37
CA ASP A 253 -9.87 -0.85 -5.34
C ASP A 253 -10.20 -1.43 -3.96
N GLU A 254 -9.28 -2.19 -3.38
CA GLU A 254 -9.45 -2.82 -2.08
C GLU A 254 -9.53 -1.80 -0.95
N CYS A 255 -8.76 -0.71 -1.02
CA CYS A 255 -8.86 0.38 -0.04
C CYS A 255 -10.23 1.09 -0.10
N VAL A 256 -10.77 1.29 -1.31
CA VAL A 256 -12.11 1.86 -1.51
C VAL A 256 -13.19 0.90 -1.04
N ALA A 257 -13.08 -0.37 -1.41
CA ALA A 257 -14.01 -1.43 -1.02
C ALA A 257 -14.10 -1.56 0.51
N TYR A 258 -12.95 -1.54 1.19
CA TYR A 258 -12.92 -1.59 2.66
C TYR A 258 -13.52 -0.33 3.29
N SER A 259 -13.22 0.85 2.74
CA SER A 259 -13.82 2.11 3.24
C SER A 259 -15.35 2.08 3.13
N LYS A 260 -15.88 1.57 2.03
CA LYS A 260 -17.32 1.36 1.83
C LYS A 260 -17.90 0.32 2.81
N LEU A 261 -17.18 -0.78 3.03
CA LEU A 261 -17.56 -1.81 3.99
C LEU A 261 -17.63 -1.25 5.41
N LEU A 262 -16.64 -0.44 5.81
CA LEU A 262 -16.57 0.18 7.13
C LEU A 262 -17.77 1.08 7.39
N VAL A 263 -18.14 1.92 6.42
CA VAL A 263 -19.36 2.74 6.50
C VAL A 263 -20.57 1.85 6.73
N ASN A 264 -20.82 0.86 5.87
CA ASN A 264 -21.98 -0.03 5.99
C ASN A 264 -22.05 -0.82 7.31
N ARG A 265 -20.92 -1.09 7.95
CA ARG A 265 -20.85 -1.85 9.21
C ARG A 265 -21.12 -1.00 10.44
N PHE A 266 -20.74 0.29 10.42
CA PHE A 266 -20.62 1.10 11.64
C PHE A 266 -21.26 2.49 11.58
N PHE A 267 -21.79 2.90 10.43
CA PHE A 267 -22.38 4.22 10.17
C PHE A 267 -23.70 4.09 9.40
#